data_AF-A0A979G2F0-F1
#
_entry.id   AF-A0A979G2F0-F1
#
_cell.length_a   1.000
_cell.length_b   1.000
_cell.length_c   1.000
_cell.angle_alpha   90.00
_cell.angle_beta   90.00
_cell.angle_gamma   90.00
#
_symmetry.space_group_name_H-M   'P 1'
#
loop_
_entity.id
_entity.type
_entity.pdbx_description
1 polymer ?
#
loop_
_entity_poly.entity_id
_entity_poly.type
_entity_poly.pdbx_seq_one_letter_code
_entity_poly.pdbx_strand_id
1 'polypeptide(L)'
;MNTSGILICLFFSFLSGNTDEKIDDLFLQWNRLTLCTLEKTCNNMKQENDSSLCANRLASLPYMWSVTTDSLNRDSIRWRFLKKITTDALPLKNNWTIIELKKSGEVVRILNYVICYRESDAVVFTYRYESGSWQKVGEKNASLTRADAEIPVKRASFSRTGYQHDVIITNFSDDSLVSSIYYMPYMLRNGNRIVKLLN
;
A
#
# COMPACT_ATOMS: atom_id res chain seq x y z
N MET A 1 -18.67 -10.96 60.96
CA MET A 1 -17.70 -11.37 59.92
C MET A 1 -18.49 -11.85 58.71
N ASN A 2 -17.95 -11.61 57.51
CA ASN A 2 -18.48 -11.91 56.16
C ASN A 2 -19.29 -10.77 55.50
N THR A 3 -18.55 -9.79 54.98
CA THR A 3 -19.01 -8.94 53.88
C THR A 3 -18.49 -9.54 52.57
N SER A 4 -19.38 -10.19 51.82
CA SER A 4 -19.13 -10.67 50.47
C SER A 4 -18.98 -9.48 49.52
N GLY A 5 -17.78 -9.31 48.95
CA GLY A 5 -17.52 -8.36 47.87
C GLY A 5 -17.97 -8.96 46.54
N ILE A 6 -18.97 -8.36 45.90
CA ILE A 6 -19.37 -8.69 44.53
C ILE A 6 -18.37 -8.00 43.59
N LEU A 7 -17.50 -8.80 42.98
CA LEU A 7 -16.59 -8.35 41.93
C LEU A 7 -17.40 -8.18 40.64
N ILE A 8 -17.77 -6.94 40.32
CA ILE A 8 -18.41 -6.59 39.04
C ILE A 8 -17.29 -6.57 37.98
N CYS A 9 -17.10 -7.69 37.29
CA CYS A 9 -16.35 -7.71 36.03
C CYS A 9 -17.19 -7.03 34.94
N LEU A 10 -16.95 -5.73 34.74
CA LEU A 10 -17.42 -5.02 33.56
C LEU A 10 -16.66 -5.54 32.33
N PHE A 11 -17.26 -6.52 31.65
CA PHE A 11 -16.94 -6.82 30.27
C PHE A 11 -17.30 -5.60 29.43
N PHE A 12 -16.30 -4.78 29.12
CA PHE A 12 -16.39 -3.83 28.01
C PHE A 12 -16.42 -4.63 26.71
N SER A 13 -17.61 -5.02 26.29
CA SER A 13 -17.87 -5.41 24.90
C SER A 13 -17.72 -4.17 24.04
N PHE A 14 -16.48 -3.88 23.60
CA PHE A 14 -16.25 -2.91 22.55
C PHE A 14 -16.96 -3.42 21.28
N LEU A 15 -17.90 -2.62 20.78
CA LEU A 15 -18.49 -2.73 19.45
C LEU A 15 -17.37 -2.79 18.39
N SER A 16 -16.90 -3.98 18.05
CA SER A 16 -15.88 -4.20 17.01
C SER A 16 -16.46 -4.22 15.59
N GLY A 17 -17.76 -3.93 15.43
CA GLY A 17 -18.50 -4.19 14.20
C GLY A 17 -18.27 -3.22 13.03
N ASN A 18 -17.55 -2.11 13.19
CA ASN A 18 -17.49 -1.07 12.13
C ASN A 18 -16.09 -0.88 11.52
N THR A 19 -15.02 -1.24 12.24
CA THR A 19 -13.65 -1.03 11.74
C THR A 19 -13.22 -2.10 10.76
N ASP A 20 -13.57 -3.36 11.01
CA ASP A 20 -13.17 -4.47 10.14
C ASP A 20 -13.91 -4.44 8.81
N GLU A 21 -15.19 -4.07 8.80
CA GLU A 21 -15.96 -3.89 7.55
C GLU A 21 -15.35 -2.82 6.64
N LYS A 22 -14.95 -1.67 7.21
CA LYS A 22 -14.25 -0.62 6.45
C LYS A 22 -12.91 -1.10 5.89
N ILE A 23 -12.17 -1.91 6.66
CA ILE A 23 -10.91 -2.51 6.19
C ILE A 23 -11.18 -3.52 5.08
N ASP A 24 -12.21 -4.35 5.20
CA ASP A 24 -12.61 -5.33 4.20
C ASP A 24 -12.97 -4.63 2.88
N ASP A 25 -13.74 -3.54 2.93
CA ASP A 25 -14.13 -2.75 1.75
C ASP A 25 -12.92 -2.10 1.07
N LEU A 26 -12.04 -1.46 1.86
CA LEU A 26 -10.80 -0.87 1.35
C LEU A 26 -9.90 -1.94 0.72
N PHE A 27 -9.79 -3.10 1.35
CA PHE A 27 -9.01 -4.23 0.84
C PHE A 27 -9.51 -4.69 -0.53
N LEU A 28 -10.82 -4.90 -0.68
CA LEU A 28 -11.42 -5.34 -1.93
C LEU A 28 -11.22 -4.30 -3.04
N GLN A 29 -11.50 -3.03 -2.75
CA GLN A 29 -11.31 -1.92 -3.70
C GLN A 29 -9.85 -1.79 -4.13
N TRP A 30 -8.92 -1.88 -3.17
CA TRP A 30 -7.49 -1.74 -3.43
C TRP A 30 -6.96 -2.87 -4.31
N ASN A 31 -7.35 -4.11 -4.05
CA ASN A 31 -6.96 -5.24 -4.89
C ASN A 31 -7.54 -5.12 -6.28
N ARG A 32 -8.85 -4.87 -6.40
CA ARG A 32 -9.52 -4.72 -7.70
C ARG A 32 -8.86 -3.63 -8.54
N LEU A 33 -8.64 -2.44 -7.97
CA LEU A 33 -8.08 -1.34 -8.75
C LEU A 33 -6.62 -1.59 -9.13
N THR A 34 -5.82 -2.15 -8.22
CA THR A 34 -4.40 -2.43 -8.52
C THR A 34 -4.24 -3.49 -9.61
N LEU A 35 -5.04 -4.56 -9.57
CA LEU A 35 -4.98 -5.61 -10.60
C LEU A 35 -5.47 -5.07 -11.95
N CYS A 36 -6.53 -4.27 -11.96
CA CYS A 36 -7.01 -3.61 -13.17
C CYS A 36 -5.96 -2.65 -13.76
N THR A 37 -5.25 -1.87 -12.94
CA THR A 37 -4.20 -0.97 -13.46
C THR A 37 -2.95 -1.71 -13.90
N LEU A 38 -2.60 -2.81 -13.24
CA LEU A 38 -1.54 -3.72 -13.70
C LEU A 38 -1.89 -4.26 -15.10
N GLU A 39 -3.07 -4.84 -15.29
CA GLU A 39 -3.53 -5.35 -16.59
C GLU A 39 -3.51 -4.26 -17.68
N LYS A 40 -4.04 -3.06 -17.38
CA LYS A 40 -4.00 -1.93 -18.31
C LYS A 40 -2.58 -1.51 -18.66
N THR A 41 -1.68 -1.48 -17.67
CA THR A 41 -0.27 -1.15 -17.90
C THR A 41 0.37 -2.20 -18.81
N CYS A 42 0.14 -3.48 -18.54
CA CYS A 42 0.66 -4.58 -19.35
C CYS A 42 0.14 -4.54 -20.80
N ASN A 43 -1.16 -4.32 -21.00
CA ASN A 43 -1.78 -4.25 -22.34
C ASN A 43 -1.26 -3.07 -23.19
N ASN A 44 -0.76 -2.01 -22.55
CA ASN A 44 -0.22 -0.85 -23.24
C ASN A 44 1.28 -0.98 -23.60
N MET A 45 1.96 -2.02 -23.13
CA MET A 45 3.38 -2.26 -23.45
C MET A 45 3.53 -2.94 -24.81
N LYS A 46 4.38 -2.37 -25.67
CA LYS A 46 4.55 -2.78 -27.08
C LYS A 46 5.84 -3.57 -27.37
N GLN A 47 6.74 -3.71 -26.39
CA GLN A 47 8.02 -4.42 -26.59
C GLN A 47 7.98 -5.84 -26.05
N GLU A 48 8.67 -6.76 -26.72
CA GLU A 48 8.64 -8.20 -26.43
C GLU A 48 9.24 -8.55 -25.06
N ASN A 49 10.34 -7.89 -24.65
CA ASN A 49 10.90 -8.11 -23.31
C ASN A 49 9.96 -7.65 -22.19
N ASP A 50 9.18 -6.59 -22.44
CA ASP A 50 8.23 -6.06 -21.47
C ASP A 50 7.03 -6.98 -21.30
N SER A 51 6.63 -7.71 -22.35
CA SER A 51 5.49 -8.64 -22.31
C SER A 51 5.74 -9.84 -21.39
N SER A 52 6.96 -10.39 -21.39
CA SER A 52 7.34 -11.50 -20.51
C SER A 52 7.34 -11.08 -19.03
N LEU A 53 7.84 -9.88 -18.72
CA LEU A 53 7.84 -9.32 -17.38
C LEU A 53 6.41 -9.01 -16.92
N CYS A 54 5.57 -8.48 -17.80
CA CYS A 54 4.14 -8.26 -17.57
C CYS A 54 3.42 -9.57 -17.22
N ALA A 55 3.57 -10.61 -18.03
CA ALA A 55 2.96 -11.91 -17.79
C ALA A 55 3.40 -12.49 -16.45
N ASN A 56 4.69 -12.38 -16.12
CA ASN A 56 5.20 -12.81 -14.81
C ASN A 56 4.55 -12.05 -13.64
N ARG A 57 4.36 -10.73 -13.75
CA ARG A 57 3.73 -9.92 -12.69
C ARG A 57 2.25 -10.22 -12.54
N LEU A 58 1.52 -10.34 -13.64
CA LEU A 58 0.11 -10.74 -13.64
C LEU A 58 -0.10 -12.10 -12.96
N ALA A 59 0.81 -13.05 -13.17
CA ALA A 59 0.75 -14.36 -12.52
C ALA A 59 1.21 -14.35 -11.05
N SER A 60 2.28 -13.62 -10.72
CA SER A 60 2.96 -13.76 -9.42
C SER A 60 2.44 -12.84 -8.31
N LEU A 61 2.00 -11.62 -8.63
CA LEU A 61 1.60 -10.64 -7.62
C LEU A 61 0.33 -11.02 -6.85
N PRO A 62 -0.77 -11.47 -7.50
CA PRO A 62 -1.96 -11.91 -6.78
C PRO A 62 -1.64 -13.04 -5.80
N TYR A 63 -0.82 -14.00 -6.23
CA TYR A 63 -0.39 -15.12 -5.40
C TYR A 63 0.46 -14.65 -4.21
N MET A 64 1.45 -13.78 -4.46
CA MET A 64 2.32 -13.23 -3.42
C MET A 64 1.55 -12.53 -2.31
N TRP A 65 0.54 -11.74 -2.66
CA TRP A 65 -0.30 -11.07 -1.66
C TRP A 65 -1.40 -11.98 -1.11
N SER A 66 -1.64 -13.15 -1.72
CA SER A 66 -2.77 -14.03 -1.46
C SER A 66 -4.11 -13.31 -1.64
N VAL A 67 -4.27 -12.61 -2.77
CA VAL A 67 -5.45 -11.80 -3.10
C VAL A 67 -6.09 -12.24 -4.41
N THR A 68 -7.41 -12.07 -4.49
CA THR A 68 -8.16 -12.04 -5.76
C THR A 68 -8.96 -10.74 -5.84
N THR A 69 -9.63 -10.49 -6.96
CA THR A 69 -10.42 -9.27 -7.18
C THR A 69 -11.68 -9.21 -6.31
N ASP A 70 -12.25 -10.37 -5.94
CA ASP A 70 -13.62 -10.44 -5.40
C ASP A 70 -13.73 -11.31 -4.14
N SER A 71 -12.60 -11.81 -3.61
CA SER A 71 -12.58 -12.60 -2.37
C SER A 71 -11.91 -11.84 -1.22
N LEU A 72 -12.57 -11.81 -0.07
CA LEU A 72 -11.95 -11.37 1.17
C LEU A 72 -10.93 -12.41 1.66
N ASN A 73 -9.71 -11.96 1.97
CA ASN A 73 -8.71 -12.77 2.67
C ASN A 73 -8.05 -11.94 3.77
N ARG A 74 -8.50 -12.14 5.01
CA ARG A 74 -7.98 -11.43 6.18
C ARG A 74 -6.56 -11.85 6.57
N ASP A 75 -6.07 -12.96 6.02
CA ASP A 75 -4.68 -13.41 6.21
C ASP A 75 -3.72 -12.86 5.15
N SER A 76 -4.23 -12.16 4.14
CA SER A 76 -3.41 -11.54 3.10
C SER A 76 -2.48 -10.47 3.66
N ILE A 77 -1.36 -10.27 2.97
CA ILE A 77 -0.35 -9.25 3.33
C ILE A 77 -0.99 -7.85 3.40
N ARG A 78 -1.85 -7.52 2.43
CA ARG A 78 -2.51 -6.20 2.34
C ARG A 78 -3.59 -5.99 3.38
N TRP A 79 -4.43 -6.98 3.65
CA TRP A 79 -5.44 -6.84 4.70
C TRP A 79 -4.77 -6.64 6.06
N ARG A 80 -3.76 -7.46 6.38
CA ARG A 80 -2.97 -7.31 7.61
C ARG A 80 -2.25 -5.96 7.68
N PHE A 81 -1.86 -5.39 6.54
CA PHE A 81 -1.30 -4.05 6.49
C PHE A 81 -2.32 -2.98 6.88
N LEU A 82 -3.52 -3.00 6.26
CA LEU A 82 -4.60 -2.07 6.58
C LEU A 82 -4.96 -2.15 8.06
N LYS A 83 -5.11 -3.37 8.58
CA LYS A 83 -5.36 -3.59 10.01
C LYS A 83 -4.25 -2.98 10.87
N LYS A 84 -2.98 -3.19 10.50
CA LYS A 84 -1.82 -2.65 11.22
C LYS A 84 -1.83 -1.12 11.28
N ILE A 85 -2.04 -0.43 10.17
CA ILE A 85 -2.03 1.04 10.15
C ILE A 85 -3.23 1.65 10.88
N THR A 86 -4.37 0.97 10.90
CA THR A 86 -5.53 1.36 11.72
C THR A 86 -5.24 1.16 13.21
N THR A 87 -4.63 0.03 13.59
CA THR A 87 -4.24 -0.24 14.99
C THR A 87 -3.15 0.72 15.49
N ASP A 88 -2.22 1.11 14.63
CA ASP A 88 -1.18 2.09 14.96
C ASP A 88 -1.73 3.53 15.07
N ALA A 89 -3.04 3.72 14.87
CA ALA A 89 -3.75 5.00 14.99
C ALA A 89 -3.08 6.14 14.21
N LEU A 90 -2.65 5.85 12.97
CA LEU A 90 -2.03 6.86 12.12
C LEU A 90 -3.00 8.03 11.88
N PRO A 91 -2.49 9.26 11.73
CA PRO A 91 -3.30 10.44 11.46
C PRO A 91 -3.72 10.49 9.98
N LEU A 92 -4.44 9.47 9.52
CA LEU A 92 -5.04 9.39 8.20
C LEU A 92 -6.13 10.47 8.11
N LYS A 93 -5.77 11.63 7.59
CA LYS A 93 -6.70 12.73 7.32
C LYS A 93 -7.27 12.60 5.91
N ASN A 94 -8.05 13.60 5.49
CA ASN A 94 -8.72 13.69 4.20
C ASN A 94 -7.88 13.23 3.00
N ASN A 95 -6.55 13.39 3.01
CA ASN A 95 -5.69 12.92 1.93
C ASN A 95 -4.50 12.12 2.46
N TRP A 96 -4.29 10.93 1.92
CA TRP A 96 -3.13 10.11 2.24
C TRP A 96 -2.80 9.13 1.10
N THR A 97 -1.58 8.62 1.12
CA THR A 97 -1.07 7.72 0.07
C THR A 97 -0.36 6.52 0.70
N ILE A 98 -0.57 5.34 0.13
CA ILE A 98 0.28 4.18 0.35
C ILE A 98 1.18 4.01 -0.86
N ILE A 99 2.47 3.84 -0.62
CA ILE A 99 3.42 3.39 -1.64
C ILE A 99 3.90 2.00 -1.26
N GLU A 100 3.49 0.99 -2.03
CA GLU A 100 4.02 -0.36 -1.90
C GLU A 100 5.25 -0.49 -2.79
N LEU A 101 6.34 -0.96 -2.20
CA LEU A 101 7.63 -1.14 -2.84
C LEU A 101 8.06 -2.58 -2.70
N LYS A 102 8.28 -3.24 -3.83
CA LYS A 102 8.81 -4.60 -3.90
C LYS A 102 10.23 -4.57 -4.46
N LYS A 103 11.21 -4.73 -3.57
CA LYS A 103 12.62 -4.87 -3.98
C LYS A 103 12.89 -6.35 -4.26
N SER A 104 13.27 -6.66 -5.51
CA SER A 104 13.65 -8.00 -5.93
C SER A 104 15.18 -8.15 -5.85
N GLY A 105 15.65 -9.28 -5.33
CA GLY A 105 17.07 -9.63 -5.10
C GLY A 105 17.14 -11.07 -4.59
N GLU A 106 18.21 -11.45 -3.88
CA GLU A 106 18.30 -12.78 -3.23
C GLU A 106 17.15 -13.04 -2.24
N VAL A 107 16.68 -11.98 -1.59
CA VAL A 107 15.49 -12.00 -0.72
C VAL A 107 14.52 -10.91 -1.18
N VAL A 108 13.26 -11.27 -1.37
CA VAL A 108 12.19 -10.32 -1.68
C VAL A 108 11.89 -9.48 -0.45
N ARG A 109 11.96 -8.15 -0.58
CA ARG A 109 11.61 -7.21 0.49
C ARG A 109 10.38 -6.41 0.10
N ILE A 110 9.37 -6.42 0.96
CA ILE A 110 8.13 -5.64 0.80
C ILE A 110 8.16 -4.50 1.83
N LEU A 111 8.08 -3.27 1.32
CA LEU A 111 8.05 -2.05 2.11
C LEU A 111 6.80 -1.26 1.75
N ASN A 112 6.10 -0.73 2.76
CA ASN A 112 5.01 0.19 2.56
C ASN A 112 5.35 1.55 3.19
N TYR A 113 5.15 2.62 2.43
CA TYR A 113 5.23 3.98 2.93
C TYR A 113 3.83 4.56 3.03
N VAL A 114 3.41 4.98 4.22
CA VAL A 114 2.15 5.69 4.43
C VAL A 114 2.48 7.18 4.53
N ILE A 115 1.99 7.96 3.57
CA ILE A 115 2.20 9.41 3.49
C ILE A 115 0.90 10.09 3.95
N CYS A 116 0.96 10.76 5.09
CA CYS A 116 -0.15 11.57 5.62
C CYS A 116 0.13 13.04 5.31
N TYR A 117 -0.66 13.63 4.41
CA TYR A 117 -0.44 15.00 3.96
C TYR A 117 -0.98 16.04 4.96
N ARG A 118 -0.29 17.16 5.04
CA ARG A 118 -0.69 18.41 5.71
C ARG A 118 -0.70 19.53 4.66
N GLU A 119 -0.88 20.77 5.09
CA GLU A 119 -1.01 21.92 4.16
C GLU A 119 0.23 22.14 3.29
N SER A 120 1.44 21.96 3.82
CA SER A 120 2.70 22.25 3.12
C SER A 120 3.75 21.13 3.20
N ASP A 121 3.49 20.09 3.98
CA ASP A 121 4.38 18.97 4.22
C ASP A 121 3.62 17.66 4.41
N ALA A 122 4.33 16.58 4.71
CA ALA A 122 3.76 15.28 5.01
C ALA A 122 4.55 14.55 6.11
N VAL A 123 3.87 13.68 6.84
CA VAL A 123 4.52 12.66 7.67
C VAL A 123 4.52 11.36 6.90
N VAL A 124 5.70 10.74 6.82
CA VAL A 124 5.90 9.45 6.16
C VAL A 124 6.21 8.40 7.21
N PHE A 125 5.37 7.38 7.28
CA PHE A 125 5.60 6.18 8.08
C PHE A 125 6.09 5.05 7.17
N THR A 126 7.19 4.41 7.53
CA THR A 126 7.75 3.29 6.78
C THR A 126 7.48 1.98 7.51
N TYR A 127 6.94 1.02 6.80
CA TYR A 127 6.64 -0.32 7.26
C TYR A 127 7.39 -1.36 6.44
N ARG A 128 7.82 -2.43 7.09
CA ARG A 128 8.45 -3.59 6.47
C ARG A 128 7.66 -4.84 6.81
N TYR A 129 7.41 -5.69 5.81
CA TYR A 129 6.87 -7.01 6.03
C TYR A 129 8.01 -8.00 6.25
N GLU A 130 8.06 -8.61 7.43
CA GLU A 130 9.12 -9.53 7.84
C GLU A 130 8.54 -10.58 8.79
N SER A 131 8.94 -11.84 8.58
CA SER A 131 8.51 -12.98 9.42
C SER A 131 6.99 -13.08 9.62
N GLY A 132 6.21 -12.82 8.55
CA GLY A 132 4.75 -12.94 8.59
C GLY A 132 4.00 -11.75 9.17
N SER A 133 4.69 -10.65 9.50
CA SER A 133 4.12 -9.50 10.19
C SER A 133 4.60 -8.16 9.63
N TRP A 134 3.81 -7.10 9.85
CA TRP A 134 4.19 -5.74 9.51
C TRP A 134 4.82 -5.02 10.70
N GLN A 135 6.01 -4.48 10.49
CA GLN A 135 6.77 -3.73 11.48
C GLN A 135 6.95 -2.29 11.02
N LYS A 136 6.63 -1.32 11.87
CA LYS A 136 6.97 0.09 11.63
C LYS A 136 8.47 0.25 11.86
N VAL A 137 9.19 0.64 10.82
CA VAL A 137 10.67 0.75 10.82
C VAL A 137 11.17 2.18 10.66
N GLY A 138 10.27 3.14 10.45
CA GLY A 138 10.66 4.55 10.33
C GLY A 138 9.48 5.50 10.36
N GLU A 139 9.79 6.74 10.71
CA GLU A 139 8.90 7.89 10.66
C GLU A 139 9.74 9.13 10.35
N LYS A 140 9.29 9.96 9.41
CA LYS A 140 9.95 11.24 9.10
C LYS A 140 8.97 12.26 8.54
N ASN A 141 9.26 13.54 8.77
CA ASN A 141 8.61 14.61 8.01
C ASN A 141 9.28 14.72 6.63
N ALA A 142 8.51 15.05 5.61
CA ALA A 142 9.00 15.25 4.26
C ALA A 142 8.30 16.45 3.62
N SER A 143 9.05 17.26 2.87
CA SER A 143 8.47 18.30 2.00
C SER A 143 7.87 17.62 0.76
N LEU A 144 6.69 17.06 0.93
CA LEU A 144 5.90 16.37 -0.09
C LEU A 144 4.46 16.86 -0.05
N THR A 145 3.88 16.99 -1.22
CA THR A 145 2.47 17.31 -1.43
C THR A 145 1.77 16.14 -2.12
N ARG A 146 0.44 16.13 -2.11
CA ARG A 146 -0.35 15.09 -2.80
C ARG A 146 0.00 15.01 -4.29
N ALA A 147 0.21 16.16 -4.95
CA ALA A 147 0.56 16.22 -6.36
C ALA A 147 1.86 15.47 -6.70
N ASP A 148 2.79 15.33 -5.74
CA ASP A 148 4.03 14.57 -5.97
C ASP A 148 3.77 13.07 -6.18
N ALA A 149 2.67 12.53 -5.64
CA ALA A 149 2.23 11.13 -5.79
C ALA A 149 1.28 10.90 -6.98
N GLU A 150 0.78 11.95 -7.63
CA GLU A 150 -0.12 11.87 -8.78
C GLU A 150 0.66 11.80 -10.09
N ILE A 151 1.45 10.73 -10.26
CA ILE A 151 2.34 10.56 -11.40
C ILE A 151 1.57 9.93 -12.58
N PRO A 152 1.30 10.65 -13.68
CA PRO A 152 0.55 10.08 -14.79
C PRO A 152 1.32 8.94 -15.47
N VAL A 153 0.62 7.87 -15.83
CA VAL A 153 1.18 6.73 -16.60
C VAL A 153 1.53 7.13 -18.04
N LYS A 154 1.06 8.29 -18.51
CA LYS A 154 1.33 8.80 -19.87
C LYS A 154 2.84 9.10 -20.01
N ARG A 155 3.51 8.22 -20.79
CA ARG A 155 4.95 8.21 -21.13
C ARG A 155 5.89 7.60 -20.07
N ALA A 156 5.55 6.41 -19.59
CA ALA A 156 6.58 5.47 -19.13
C ALA A 156 7.40 4.94 -20.34
N SER A 157 8.19 5.81 -20.98
CA SER A 157 9.30 5.33 -21.79
C SER A 157 10.28 4.70 -20.79
N PHE A 158 10.38 3.37 -20.79
CA PHE A 158 11.39 2.65 -20.01
C PHE A 158 12.71 3.39 -20.11
N SER A 159 13.15 3.98 -19.00
CA SER A 159 14.44 4.66 -18.94
C SER A 159 15.43 3.69 -18.34
N ARG A 160 16.55 3.41 -19.01
CA ARG A 160 17.64 2.61 -18.41
C ARG A 160 18.14 3.18 -17.08
N THR A 161 17.86 4.46 -16.82
CA THR A 161 18.18 5.19 -15.58
C THR A 161 16.98 5.42 -14.66
N GLY A 162 15.86 4.73 -14.89
CA GLY A 162 14.68 4.76 -14.02
C GLY A 162 14.86 3.95 -12.75
N TYR A 163 13.89 4.06 -11.85
CA TYR A 163 13.88 3.35 -10.57
C TYR A 163 13.67 1.85 -10.78
N GLN A 164 14.54 1.02 -10.20
CA GLN A 164 14.70 -0.39 -10.61
C GLN A 164 13.71 -1.38 -9.96
N HIS A 165 12.70 -0.90 -9.24
CA HIS A 165 11.82 -1.75 -8.46
C HIS A 165 10.36 -1.55 -8.86
N ASP A 166 9.55 -2.58 -8.59
CA ASP A 166 8.10 -2.51 -8.74
C ASP A 166 7.55 -1.57 -7.65
N VAL A 167 6.74 -0.59 -8.07
CA VAL A 167 6.12 0.40 -7.18
C VAL A 167 4.64 0.48 -7.45
N ILE A 168 3.83 0.53 -6.39
CA ILE A 168 2.40 0.79 -6.47
C ILE A 168 2.12 2.03 -5.67
N ILE A 169 1.49 3.02 -6.27
CA ILE A 169 1.07 4.24 -5.58
C ILE A 169 -0.44 4.25 -5.51
N THR A 170 -0.96 4.18 -4.29
CA THR A 170 -2.39 4.18 -4.00
C THR A 170 -2.76 5.44 -3.23
N ASN A 171 -3.62 6.26 -3.82
CA ASN A 171 -4.05 7.52 -3.23
C ASN A 171 -5.47 7.39 -2.69
N PHE A 172 -5.69 7.97 -1.51
CA PHE A 172 -6.94 7.95 -0.78
C PHE A 172 -7.43 9.38 -0.53
N SER A 173 -8.76 9.54 -0.54
CA SER A 173 -9.46 10.76 -0.18
C SER A 173 -10.64 10.43 0.72
N ASP A 174 -10.73 11.04 1.90
CA ASP A 174 -11.83 10.85 2.87
C ASP A 174 -12.13 9.35 3.10
N ASP A 175 -11.08 8.60 3.43
CA ASP A 175 -11.10 7.13 3.63
C ASP A 175 -11.59 6.30 2.43
N SER A 176 -11.69 6.91 1.25
CA SER A 176 -12.06 6.24 0.01
C SER A 176 -10.87 6.14 -0.93
N LEU A 177 -10.80 5.05 -1.70
CA LEU A 177 -9.72 4.83 -2.64
C LEU A 177 -9.95 5.63 -3.93
N VAL A 178 -9.02 6.51 -4.28
CA VAL A 178 -9.12 7.38 -5.48
C VAL A 178 -8.41 6.77 -6.68
N SER A 179 -7.19 6.26 -6.47
CA SER A 179 -6.38 5.65 -7.52
C SER A 179 -5.42 4.62 -6.94
N SER A 180 -5.03 3.64 -7.74
CA SER A 180 -3.97 2.68 -7.43
C SER A 180 -3.23 2.37 -8.71
N ILE A 181 -2.02 2.89 -8.87
CA ILE A 181 -1.26 2.78 -10.12
C ILE A 181 -0.04 1.91 -9.91
N TYR A 182 0.06 0.87 -10.74
CA TYR A 182 1.23 0.00 -10.81
C TYR A 182 2.30 0.56 -11.77
N TYR A 183 3.53 0.71 -11.27
CA TYR A 183 4.71 1.09 -12.04
C TYR A 183 5.71 -0.08 -12.02
N MET A 184 6.00 -0.61 -13.21
CA MET A 184 7.08 -1.57 -13.44
C MET A 184 8.46 -0.92 -13.23
N PRO A 185 9.51 -1.74 -13.04
CA PRO A 185 10.88 -1.25 -13.02
C PRO A 185 11.13 -0.32 -14.21
N TYR A 186 11.87 0.75 -13.95
CA TYR A 186 12.29 1.76 -14.92
C TYR A 186 11.17 2.68 -15.46
N MET A 187 9.92 2.53 -15.01
CA MET A 187 8.83 3.46 -15.37
C MET A 187 8.89 4.78 -14.61
N LEU A 188 9.35 4.76 -13.35
CA LEU A 188 9.53 5.96 -12.53
C LEU A 188 10.91 6.58 -12.75
N ARG A 189 10.98 7.89 -12.94
CA ARG A 189 12.24 8.63 -13.11
C ARG A 189 12.89 8.90 -11.75
N ASN A 190 14.21 8.71 -11.64
CA ASN A 190 14.97 8.97 -10.41
C ASN A 190 14.89 10.42 -9.89
N GLY A 191 14.57 11.38 -10.77
CA GLY A 191 14.37 12.79 -10.36
C GLY A 191 13.05 13.05 -9.62
N ASN A 192 12.09 12.12 -9.65
CA ASN A 192 10.80 12.29 -8.99
C ASN A 192 10.98 12.30 -7.46
N ARG A 193 10.28 13.20 -6.77
CA ARG A 193 10.38 13.35 -5.31
C ARG A 193 9.94 12.10 -4.54
N ILE A 194 8.96 11.37 -5.05
CA ILE A 194 8.58 10.05 -4.52
C ILE A 194 9.74 9.07 -4.65
N VAL A 195 10.42 8.99 -5.80
CA VAL A 195 11.57 8.07 -5.93
C VAL A 195 12.69 8.42 -4.95
N LYS A 196 12.94 9.71 -4.71
CA LYS A 196 13.90 10.15 -3.68
C LYS A 196 13.51 9.71 -2.26
N LEU A 197 12.21 9.54 -1.98
CA LEU A 197 11.73 9.03 -0.70
C LEU A 197 12.04 7.53 -0.50
N LEU A 198 12.12 6.77 -1.60
CA LEU A 198 12.24 5.30 -1.61
C LEU A 198 13.69 4.78 -1.56
N ASN A 199 14.66 5.70 -1.71
CA ASN A 199 16.11 5.45 -1.61
C ASN A 199 16.58 5.76 -0.19
#